data_AF-A0A9D3YC73-F1
#
_entry.id   AF-A0A9D3YC73-F1
#
_cell.length_a   1.000
_cell.length_b   1.000
_cell.length_c   1.000
_cell.angle_alpha   90.00
_cell.angle_beta   90.00
_cell.angle_gamma   90.00
#
_symmetry.space_group_name_H-M   'P 1'
#
loop_
_entity.id
_entity.type
_entity.pdbx_description
1 polymer ?
#
loop_
_entity_poly.entity_id
_entity_poly.type
_entity_poly.pdbx_seq_one_letter_code
_entity_poly.pdbx_strand_id
1 'polypeptide(L)'
;MSRRESSRSQAVMTLRDRISDEELRLVEHAEDSARLGYGFSNKAMQQMAGELAHHLGKRATDKPLSNCWLYGFLKRWESRISTLKPSALESNRAKHSTPESVAKYFENLEVAIAEYELQERPDCIYDLDETGISPEHRPPNIIAPIKEKQQQN
;
A
#
# COMPACT_ATOMS: atom_id res chain seq x y z
N MET A 1 -24.46 -0.81 -49.63
CA MET A 1 -23.49 -1.56 -48.81
C MET A 1 -23.11 -0.75 -47.58
N SER A 2 -24.03 -0.47 -46.65
CA SER A 2 -23.72 0.38 -45.49
C SER A 2 -24.69 0.13 -44.35
N ARG A 3 -24.40 -0.92 -43.58
CA ARG A 3 -25.01 -1.19 -42.26
C ARG A 3 -24.24 -2.24 -41.47
N ARG A 4 -23.48 -3.10 -42.15
CA ARG A 4 -22.65 -4.13 -41.53
C ARG A 4 -21.25 -3.65 -41.11
N GLU A 5 -20.78 -2.52 -41.63
CA GLU A 5 -19.48 -1.94 -41.24
C GLU A 5 -19.58 -1.10 -39.97
N SER A 6 -20.73 -0.47 -39.70
CA SER A 6 -20.96 0.32 -38.47
C SER A 6 -21.01 -0.53 -37.19
N SER A 7 -21.45 -1.79 -37.27
CA SER A 7 -21.39 -2.73 -36.13
C SER A 7 -20.00 -3.30 -35.85
N ARG A 8 -19.05 -3.20 -36.79
CA ARG A 8 -17.67 -3.69 -36.58
C ARG A 8 -16.78 -2.67 -35.88
N SER A 9 -17.08 -1.37 -36.01
CA SER A 9 -16.33 -0.30 -35.33
C SER A 9 -16.63 -0.15 -33.84
N GLN A 10 -17.71 -0.75 -33.32
CA GLN A 10 -17.98 -0.78 -31.87
C GLN A 10 -17.29 -1.94 -31.12
N ALA A 11 -16.65 -2.87 -31.84
CA ALA A 11 -16.12 -4.10 -31.26
C ALA A 11 -14.59 -4.08 -31.02
N VAL A 12 -13.99 -2.89 -30.95
CA VAL A 12 -12.61 -2.70 -30.48
C VAL A 12 -12.54 -1.56 -29.47
N MET A 13 -13.42 -1.58 -28.46
CA MET A 13 -13.05 -1.00 -27.17
C MET A 13 -11.95 -1.90 -26.62
N THR A 14 -10.73 -1.38 -26.57
CA THR A 14 -9.62 -2.09 -25.95
C THR A 14 -9.99 -2.38 -24.49
N LEU A 15 -9.44 -3.43 -23.87
CA LEU A 15 -9.67 -3.73 -22.44
C LEU A 15 -9.41 -2.51 -21.53
N ARG A 16 -8.59 -1.57 -22.00
CA ARG A 16 -8.31 -0.26 -21.41
C ARG A 16 -9.54 0.65 -21.30
N ASP A 17 -10.48 0.58 -22.25
CA ASP A 17 -11.66 1.45 -22.29
C ASP A 17 -12.78 1.00 -21.34
N ARG A 18 -12.70 -0.22 -20.77
CA ARG A 18 -13.65 -0.73 -19.76
C ARG A 18 -13.23 -0.41 -18.32
N ILE A 19 -12.07 0.20 -18.13
CA ILE A 19 -11.52 0.55 -16.82
C ILE A 19 -11.95 1.98 -16.53
N SER A 20 -12.58 2.21 -15.37
CA SER A 20 -13.03 3.55 -15.01
C SER A 20 -11.86 4.35 -14.41
N ASP A 21 -11.78 5.64 -14.75
CA ASP A 21 -10.72 6.55 -14.28
C ASP A 21 -10.64 6.60 -12.73
N GLU A 22 -11.77 6.33 -12.06
CA GLU A 22 -11.82 6.24 -10.61
C GLU A 22 -11.08 5.03 -10.05
N GLU A 23 -11.16 3.88 -10.72
CA GLU A 23 -10.39 2.69 -10.32
C GLU A 23 -8.90 2.92 -10.52
N LEU A 24 -8.51 3.63 -11.56
CA LEU A 24 -7.11 4.01 -11.80
C LEU A 24 -6.56 4.85 -10.65
N ARG A 25 -7.31 5.86 -10.20
CA ARG A 25 -6.92 6.71 -9.05
C ARG A 25 -6.78 5.90 -7.76
N LEU A 26 -7.65 4.92 -7.53
CA LEU A 26 -7.53 4.01 -6.38
C LEU A 26 -6.26 3.16 -6.46
N VAL A 27 -5.90 2.67 -7.65
CA VAL A 27 -4.66 1.92 -7.86
C VAL A 27 -3.44 2.78 -7.59
N GLU A 28 -3.37 3.97 -8.18
CA GLU A 28 -2.23 4.90 -7.97
C GLU A 28 -2.06 5.23 -6.49
N HIS A 29 -3.17 5.55 -5.81
CA HIS A 29 -3.12 5.84 -4.38
C HIS A 29 -2.66 4.63 -3.54
N ALA A 30 -3.08 3.41 -3.91
CA ALA A 30 -2.64 2.19 -3.26
C ALA A 30 -1.14 1.94 -3.48
N GLU A 31 -0.65 2.18 -4.69
CA GLU A 31 0.77 2.03 -5.04
C GLU A 31 1.64 3.01 -4.25
N ASP A 32 1.27 4.29 -4.23
CA ASP A 32 2.00 5.34 -3.52
C ASP A 32 2.01 5.08 -2.01
N SER A 33 0.86 4.75 -1.44
CA SER A 33 0.76 4.47 0.00
C SER A 33 1.58 3.24 0.39
N ALA A 34 1.56 2.19 -0.44
CA ALA A 34 2.39 1.01 -0.22
C ALA A 34 3.90 1.31 -0.33
N ARG A 35 4.32 2.17 -1.26
CA ARG A 35 5.73 2.63 -1.38
C ARG A 35 6.19 3.39 -0.13
N LEU A 36 5.28 4.14 0.49
CA LEU A 36 5.52 4.84 1.76
C LEU A 36 5.48 3.93 3.00
N GLY A 37 5.23 2.62 2.83
CA GLY A 37 5.12 1.65 3.93
C GLY A 37 3.72 1.53 4.55
N TYR A 38 2.73 2.23 4.00
CA TYR A 38 1.34 2.27 4.47
C TYR A 38 0.39 1.55 3.51
N GLY A 39 0.67 0.27 3.22
CA GLY A 39 -0.19 -0.53 2.34
C GLY A 39 -1.59 -0.75 2.92
N PHE A 40 -2.61 -0.65 2.08
CA PHE A 40 -4.01 -0.83 2.49
C PHE A 40 -4.39 -2.30 2.60
N SER A 41 -5.06 -2.68 3.68
CA SER A 41 -5.72 -3.99 3.76
C SER A 41 -6.91 -4.08 2.80
N ASN A 42 -7.35 -5.30 2.50
CA ASN A 42 -8.55 -5.56 1.70
C ASN A 42 -9.79 -4.78 2.20
N LYS A 43 -10.00 -4.76 3.53
CA LYS A 43 -11.12 -4.03 4.14
C LYS A 43 -10.98 -2.53 3.97
N ALA A 44 -9.77 -1.99 4.16
CA ALA A 44 -9.50 -0.58 3.98
C ALA A 44 -9.74 -0.15 2.52
N MET A 45 -9.33 -0.96 1.55
CA MET A 45 -9.57 -0.71 0.13
C MET A 45 -11.07 -0.71 -0.22
N GLN A 46 -11.82 -1.66 0.31
CA GLN A 46 -13.28 -1.73 0.12
C GLN A 46 -14.00 -0.52 0.72
N GLN A 47 -13.54 -0.06 1.89
CA GLN A 47 -14.08 1.13 2.54
C GLN A 47 -13.80 2.37 1.71
N MET A 48 -12.53 2.59 1.35
CA MET A 48 -12.10 3.74 0.55
C MET A 48 -12.81 3.82 -0.80
N ALA A 49 -12.96 2.68 -1.49
CA ALA A 49 -13.68 2.62 -2.75
C ALA A 49 -15.20 2.90 -2.58
N GLY A 50 -15.78 2.49 -1.45
CA GLY A 50 -17.17 2.78 -1.10
C GLY A 50 -17.40 4.28 -0.86
N GLU A 51 -16.50 4.90 -0.09
CA GLU A 51 -16.50 6.35 0.17
C GLU A 51 -16.30 7.16 -1.11
N LEU A 52 -15.34 6.77 -1.95
CA LEU A 52 -15.10 7.42 -3.24
C LEU A 52 -16.35 7.33 -4.15
N ALA A 53 -16.98 6.15 -4.23
CA ALA A 53 -18.19 5.97 -5.02
C ALA A 53 -19.37 6.80 -4.48
N HIS A 54 -19.45 6.97 -3.16
CA HIS A 54 -20.46 7.82 -2.53
C HIS A 54 -20.24 9.29 -2.83
N HIS A 55 -19.02 9.79 -2.67
CA HIS A 55 -18.66 11.19 -2.95
C HIS A 55 -18.85 11.56 -4.42
N LEU A 56 -18.65 10.62 -5.34
CA LEU A 56 -18.91 10.82 -6.77
C LEU A 56 -20.39 10.66 -7.15
N GLY A 57 -21.29 10.43 -6.18
CA GLY A 57 -22.72 10.25 -6.43
C GLY A 57 -23.08 8.96 -7.16
N LYS A 58 -22.12 8.05 -7.37
CA LYS A 58 -22.34 6.74 -8.02
C LYS A 58 -23.03 5.74 -7.08
N ARG A 59 -23.08 6.05 -5.79
CA ARG A 59 -23.74 5.23 -4.77
C ARG A 59 -24.36 6.10 -3.68
N ALA A 60 -25.54 5.70 -3.21
CA ALA A 60 -26.27 6.40 -2.15
C ALA A 60 -25.65 6.19 -0.75
N THR A 61 -24.75 5.21 -0.58
CA THR A 61 -24.15 4.88 0.73
C THR A 61 -22.63 4.82 0.63
N ASP A 62 -21.98 5.15 1.74
CA ASP A 62 -20.52 5.14 2.00
C ASP A 62 -20.01 3.80 2.53
N LYS A 63 -20.90 2.82 2.70
CA LYS A 63 -20.56 1.49 3.23
C LYS A 63 -19.46 0.80 2.40
N PRO A 64 -18.64 -0.08 2.99
CA PRO A 64 -17.62 -0.78 2.23
C PRO A 64 -18.19 -1.57 1.06
N LEU A 65 -17.45 -1.63 -0.04
CA LEU A 65 -17.78 -2.47 -1.19
C LEU A 65 -17.62 -3.96 -0.87
N SER A 66 -18.30 -4.80 -1.63
CA SER A 66 -18.33 -6.25 -1.38
C SER A 66 -17.00 -6.92 -1.71
N ASN A 67 -16.81 -8.15 -1.20
CA ASN A 67 -15.67 -8.99 -1.58
C ASN A 67 -15.67 -9.30 -3.09
N CYS A 68 -16.86 -9.48 -3.69
CA CYS A 68 -16.97 -9.71 -5.12
C CYS A 68 -16.42 -8.53 -5.95
N TRP A 69 -16.69 -7.29 -5.52
CA TRP A 69 -16.11 -6.13 -6.17
C TRP A 69 -14.59 -6.12 -6.02
N LEU A 70 -14.08 -6.37 -4.81
CA LEU A 70 -12.64 -6.37 -4.55
C LEU A 70 -11.90 -7.41 -5.41
N TYR A 71 -12.40 -8.65 -5.48
CA TYR A 71 -11.77 -9.69 -6.31
C TYR A 71 -11.84 -9.34 -7.80
N GLY A 72 -12.94 -8.73 -8.25
CA GLY A 72 -13.04 -8.21 -9.61
C GLY A 72 -12.03 -7.09 -9.88
N PHE A 73 -11.87 -6.17 -8.94
CA PHE A 73 -10.90 -5.06 -9.01
C PHE A 73 -9.47 -5.57 -9.06
N LEU A 74 -9.07 -6.46 -8.15
CA LEU A 74 -7.74 -7.07 -8.13
C LEU A 74 -7.46 -7.84 -9.42
N LYS A 75 -8.47 -8.54 -9.98
CA LYS A 75 -8.33 -9.24 -11.26
C LYS A 75 -8.16 -8.28 -12.44
N ARG A 76 -8.87 -7.14 -12.45
CA ARG A 76 -8.71 -6.12 -13.51
C ARG A 76 -7.32 -5.48 -13.48
N TRP A 77 -6.74 -5.35 -12.29
CA TRP A 77 -5.47 -4.68 -12.06
C TRP A 77 -4.33 -5.62 -11.66
N GLU A 78 -4.45 -6.90 -12.01
CA GLU A 78 -3.48 -7.95 -11.67
C GLU A 78 -2.10 -7.76 -12.32
N SER A 79 -1.98 -6.84 -13.28
CA SER A 79 -0.73 -6.43 -13.91
C SER A 79 -0.01 -5.27 -13.21
N ARG A 80 -0.66 -4.61 -12.25
CA ARG A 80 -0.11 -3.47 -11.49
C ARG A 80 0.01 -3.75 -10.00
N ILE A 81 -1.06 -4.27 -9.41
CA ILE A 81 -1.16 -4.48 -7.96
C ILE A 81 -1.42 -5.94 -7.63
N SER A 82 -0.94 -6.35 -6.46
CA SER A 82 -1.17 -7.67 -5.90
C SER A 82 -1.31 -7.61 -4.37
N THR A 83 -1.75 -8.73 -3.80
CA THR A 83 -1.88 -8.90 -2.36
C THR A 83 -0.57 -9.44 -1.79
N LEU A 84 0.07 -8.67 -0.92
CA LEU A 84 1.32 -9.01 -0.24
C LEU A 84 1.05 -9.27 1.25
N LYS A 85 1.75 -10.24 1.83
CA LYS A 85 1.83 -10.39 3.29
C LYS A 85 3.06 -9.62 3.79
N PRO A 86 2.90 -8.50 4.51
CA PRO A 86 4.04 -7.76 5.06
C PRO A 86 4.69 -8.54 6.21
N SER A 87 5.98 -8.29 6.47
CA SER A 87 6.59 -8.76 7.71
C SER A 87 5.94 -8.06 8.90
N ALA A 88 5.73 -8.80 10.00
CA ALA A 88 5.22 -8.25 11.26
C ALA A 88 6.03 -7.03 11.73
N LEU A 89 7.36 -7.12 11.61
CA LEU A 89 8.29 -6.09 12.04
C LEU A 89 8.22 -4.85 11.14
N GLU A 90 8.19 -5.05 9.81
CA GLU A 90 8.07 -3.95 8.84
C GLU A 90 6.78 -3.16 9.05
N SER A 91 5.66 -3.85 9.26
CA SER A 91 4.37 -3.20 9.50
C SER A 91 4.38 -2.35 10.78
N ASN A 92 5.02 -2.85 11.85
CA ASN A 92 5.12 -2.11 13.09
C ASN A 92 6.07 -0.92 12.96
N ARG A 93 7.22 -1.08 12.30
CA ARG A 93 8.17 0.01 12.04
C ARG A 93 7.53 1.15 11.26
N ALA A 94 6.82 0.84 10.17
CA ALA A 94 6.13 1.86 9.37
C ALA A 94 5.11 2.65 10.22
N LYS A 95 4.30 1.97 11.04
CA LYS A 95 3.29 2.63 11.90
C LYS A 95 3.86 3.51 13.00
N HIS A 96 5.03 3.18 13.53
CA HIS A 96 5.64 3.91 14.65
C HIS A 96 6.65 4.97 14.19
N SER A 97 6.91 5.08 12.88
CA SER A 97 7.82 6.08 12.32
C SER A 97 7.07 7.39 12.01
N THR A 98 6.60 8.07 13.05
CA THR A 98 5.99 9.39 12.92
C THR A 98 7.07 10.49 13.01
N PRO A 99 6.85 11.69 12.46
CA PRO A 99 7.82 12.78 12.57
C PRO A 99 8.22 13.05 14.03
N GLU A 100 7.27 12.97 14.95
CA GLU A 100 7.47 13.21 16.38
C GLU A 100 8.32 12.10 17.01
N SER A 101 8.05 10.83 16.70
CA SER A 101 8.83 9.71 17.27
C SER A 101 10.26 9.70 16.73
N VAL A 102 10.44 10.02 15.44
CA VAL A 102 11.75 10.10 14.80
C VAL A 102 12.54 11.30 15.34
N ALA A 103 11.93 12.49 15.45
CA ALA A 103 12.58 13.64 16.05
C ALA A 103 12.99 13.35 17.49
N LYS A 104 12.08 12.76 18.28
CA LYS A 104 12.36 12.43 19.68
C LYS A 104 13.50 11.43 19.84
N TYR A 105 13.60 10.45 18.94
CA TYR A 105 14.71 9.51 18.92
C TYR A 105 16.05 10.23 18.73
N PHE A 106 16.16 11.11 17.72
CA PHE A 106 17.41 11.82 17.45
C PHE A 106 17.77 12.84 18.52
N GLU A 107 16.80 13.53 19.12
CA GLU A 107 17.03 14.38 20.30
C GLU A 107 17.66 13.60 21.46
N ASN A 108 17.07 12.44 21.78
CA ASN A 108 17.57 11.61 22.87
C ASN A 108 18.96 11.01 22.54
N LEU A 109 19.19 10.66 21.26
CA LEU A 109 20.48 10.17 20.80
C LEU A 109 21.57 11.24 20.92
N GLU A 110 21.28 12.49 20.55
CA GLU A 110 22.22 13.61 20.70
C GLU A 110 22.59 13.82 22.18
N VAL A 111 21.60 13.79 23.08
CA VAL A 111 21.85 13.88 24.52
C VAL A 111 22.74 12.74 25.00
N ALA A 112 22.47 11.50 24.60
CA ALA A 112 23.27 10.34 25.01
C ALA A 112 24.71 10.41 24.46
N ILE A 113 24.89 10.82 23.20
CA ILE A 113 26.21 10.99 22.60
C ILE A 113 27.01 12.05 23.37
N ALA A 114 26.37 13.15 23.76
CA ALA A 114 27.00 14.22 24.53
C ALA A 114 27.33 13.80 25.97
N GLU A 115 26.41 13.11 26.65
CA GLU A 115 26.57 12.65 28.04
C GLU A 115 27.74 11.66 28.21
N TYR A 116 27.94 10.79 27.21
CA TYR A 116 28.98 9.76 27.24
C TYR A 116 30.23 10.09 26.39
N GLU A 117 30.32 11.31 25.84
CA GLU A 117 31.45 11.79 25.02
C GLU A 117 31.77 10.85 23.83
N LEU A 118 30.72 10.43 23.12
CA LEU A 118 30.81 9.40 22.06
C LEU A 118 31.04 9.97 20.65
N GLN A 119 31.15 11.28 20.48
CA GLN A 119 31.24 11.94 19.17
C GLN A 119 32.38 11.39 18.30
N GLU A 120 33.52 11.09 18.91
CA GLU A 120 34.72 10.57 18.26
C GLU A 120 35.02 9.11 18.66
N ARG A 121 34.06 8.42 19.27
CA ARG A 121 34.23 7.06 19.83
C ARG A 121 33.14 6.08 19.39
N PRO A 122 32.92 5.89 18.08
CA PRO A 122 31.90 4.98 17.57
C PRO A 122 32.16 3.51 17.99
N ASP A 123 33.40 3.15 18.28
CA ASP A 123 33.81 1.83 18.79
C ASP A 123 33.20 1.46 20.15
N CYS A 124 32.71 2.46 20.89
CA CYS A 124 32.04 2.29 22.17
C CYS A 124 30.51 2.18 22.04
N ILE A 125 29.96 2.22 20.82
CA ILE A 125 28.53 2.07 20.55
C ILE A 125 28.27 0.62 20.14
N TYR A 126 27.56 -0.11 20.99
CA TYR A 126 27.18 -1.50 20.74
C TYR A 126 25.71 -1.58 20.36
N ASP A 127 25.41 -2.24 19.24
CA ASP A 127 24.03 -2.56 18.88
C ASP A 127 23.56 -3.76 19.71
N LEU A 128 22.41 -3.61 20.37
CA LEU A 128 21.75 -4.64 21.15
C LEU A 128 20.33 -4.80 20.63
N ASP A 129 20.15 -5.56 19.55
CA ASP A 129 18.82 -5.83 18.99
C ASP A 129 18.19 -7.06 19.67
N GLU A 130 17.19 -6.81 20.52
CA GLU A 130 16.38 -7.88 21.09
C GLU A 130 15.41 -8.40 20.03
N THR A 131 15.55 -9.67 19.66
CA THR A 131 14.58 -10.33 18.78
C THR A 131 13.33 -10.72 19.59
N GLY A 132 12.35 -9.83 19.64
CA GLY A 132 11.02 -10.14 20.18
C GLY A 132 10.29 -11.17 19.32
N ILE A 133 10.24 -12.43 19.78
CA ILE A 133 9.44 -13.48 19.13
C ILE A 133 8.00 -13.36 19.60
N SER A 134 7.15 -12.69 18.82
CA SER A 134 5.70 -12.70 19.06
C SER A 134 5.06 -13.90 18.34
N PRO A 135 4.49 -14.88 19.07
CA PRO A 135 3.89 -16.06 18.43
C PRO A 135 2.57 -15.76 17.69
N GLU A 136 1.94 -14.60 17.92
CA GLU A 136 0.54 -14.36 17.54
C GLU A 136 0.33 -13.18 16.57
N HIS A 137 1.33 -12.34 16.31
CA HIS A 137 1.16 -11.19 15.40
C HIS A 137 1.19 -11.62 13.92
N ARG A 138 -0.01 -11.74 13.33
CA ARG A 138 -0.20 -11.99 11.89
C ARG A 138 -0.75 -10.73 11.22
N PRO A 139 0.10 -9.87 10.64
CA PRO A 139 -0.39 -8.67 9.98
C PRO A 139 -1.31 -9.05 8.81
N PRO A 140 -2.37 -8.26 8.56
CA PRO A 140 -3.27 -8.52 7.44
C PRO A 140 -2.53 -8.36 6.12
N ASN A 141 -3.00 -9.08 5.11
CA ASN A 141 -2.49 -8.85 3.76
C ASN A 141 -2.83 -7.44 3.29
N ILE A 142 -1.89 -6.83 2.59
CA ILE A 142 -1.99 -5.49 2.02
C ILE A 142 -2.00 -5.55 0.50
N ILE A 143 -2.60 -4.55 -0.13
CA ILE A 143 -2.54 -4.32 -1.57
C ILE A 143 -1.30 -3.47 -1.82
N ALA A 144 -0.42 -3.95 -2.71
CA ALA A 144 0.84 -3.31 -3.03
C ALA A 144 1.17 -3.48 -4.52
N PRO A 145 2.06 -2.65 -5.09
CA PRO A 145 2.58 -2.86 -6.44
C PRO A 145 3.19 -4.26 -6.57
N ILE A 146 3.07 -4.86 -7.74
CA ILE A 146 3.73 -6.13 -8.04
C ILE A 146 5.23 -5.91 -7.95
N LYS A 147 5.91 -6.70 -7.12
CA LYS A 147 7.37 -6.73 -7.11
C LYS A 147 7.84 -7.26 -8.46
N GLU A 148 8.53 -6.44 -9.23
CA GLU A 148 9.38 -6.96 -10.31
C GLU A 148 10.37 -7.93 -9.66
N LYS A 149 10.41 -9.18 -10.13
CA LYS A 149 11.46 -10.12 -9.71
C LYS A 149 12.79 -9.50 -10.14
N GLN A 150 13.50 -8.86 -9.22
CA GLN A 150 14.91 -8.55 -9.43
C GLN A 150 15.60 -9.90 -9.65
N GLN A 151 16.05 -10.15 -10.89
CA GLN A 151 16.96 -11.24 -11.18
C GLN A 151 18.21 -10.99 -10.34
N GLN A 152 18.42 -11.83 -9.34
CA GLN A 152 19.70 -11.90 -8.64
C GLN A 152 20.72 -12.39 -9.67
N ASN A 153 21.57 -11.47 -10.13
CA ASN A 153 22.80 -11.76 -10.85
C ASN A 153 23.89 -12.16 -9.86
#